data_AF-A0A9Q0UWL5-F1
#
_entry.id   AF-A0A9Q0UWL5-F1
#
_cell.length_a   1.000
_cell.length_b   1.000
_cell.length_c   1.000
_cell.angle_alpha   90.00
_cell.angle_beta   90.00
_cell.angle_gamma   90.00
#
_symmetry.space_group_name_H-M   'P 1'
#
loop_
_entity.id
_entity.type
_entity.pdbx_description
1 polymer ?
#
loop_
_entity_poly.entity_id
_entity_poly.type
_entity_poly.pdbx_seq_one_letter_code
_entity_poly.pdbx_strand_id
1 'polypeptide(L)'
;MASSKRSCQKLFIVSLLFISVSLTFLVFSFHPKPDHPEFDDHSQTVAHHHKKPLSIDAQKSWFDDLIERKIFSDRIRIGFVNVDDNVKHAYDHMRGQVETVDVDFRPVSGELKWEDFFPEWIDEDARWHEPSCPEVPMPRLEDYGDLDVIVARVPCGNGTEKQGIRDLLRLQVNLVVANLAVVNGLTNGGDDRTVSVIFIGSCGPMQEIFRCDDLMTHLGEYWLYKPELRRLRQTVQMPVGSCLIAPYHKQTGIFSFTYMNFI
;
A
#
# COMPACT_ATOMS: atom_id res chain seq x y z
N MET A 1 18.66 -19.55 61.69
CA MET A 1 18.27 -19.48 60.26
C MET A 1 16.78 -19.18 60.13
N ALA A 2 16.36 -17.91 60.18
CA ALA A 2 14.95 -17.53 59.93
C ALA A 2 14.77 -16.15 59.26
N SER A 3 15.86 -15.42 59.00
CA SER A 3 15.79 -14.03 58.52
C SER A 3 15.77 -13.89 56.99
N SER A 4 16.40 -14.81 56.25
CA SER A 4 16.54 -14.71 54.78
C SER A 4 15.23 -14.91 54.00
N LYS A 5 14.38 -15.87 54.40
CA LYS A 5 13.10 -16.15 53.72
C LYS A 5 12.10 -14.99 53.78
N ARG A 6 12.13 -14.19 54.86
CA ARG A 6 11.21 -13.07 55.07
C ARG A 6 11.54 -11.86 54.19
N SER A 7 12.79 -11.73 53.75
CA SER A 7 13.27 -10.63 52.90
C SER A 7 12.88 -10.83 51.43
N CYS A 8 13.08 -12.03 50.88
CA CYS A 8 12.65 -12.37 49.51
C CYS A 8 11.13 -12.26 49.33
N GLN A 9 10.34 -12.68 50.32
CA GLN A 9 8.88 -12.56 50.26
C GLN A 9 8.42 -11.09 50.25
N LYS A 10 9.11 -10.19 50.98
CA LYS A 10 8.81 -8.76 50.96
C LYS A 10 9.19 -8.10 49.64
N LEU A 11 10.33 -8.48 49.06
CA LEU A 11 10.76 -8.01 47.73
C LEU A 11 9.79 -8.44 46.63
N PHE A 12 9.29 -9.68 46.70
CA PHE A 12 8.30 -10.19 45.75
C PHE A 12 6.95 -9.44 45.86
N ILE A 13 6.47 -9.20 47.08
CA ILE A 13 5.22 -8.45 47.31
C ILE A 13 5.37 -6.99 46.84
N VAL A 14 6.52 -6.35 47.09
CA VAL A 14 6.79 -4.99 46.62
C VAL A 14 6.85 -4.93 45.09
N SER A 15 7.48 -5.91 44.44
CA SER A 15 7.50 -5.99 42.97
C SER A 15 6.09 -6.14 42.38
N LEU A 16 5.22 -6.95 42.99
CA LEU A 16 3.84 -7.11 42.53
C LEU A 16 3.02 -5.82 42.67
N LEU A 17 3.24 -5.06 43.75
CA LEU A 17 2.60 -3.76 43.95
C LEU A 17 3.07 -2.73 42.92
N PHE A 18 4.36 -2.69 42.58
CA PHE A 18 4.87 -1.81 41.53
C PHE A 18 4.27 -2.17 40.16
N ILE A 19 4.22 -3.46 39.81
CA ILE A 19 3.61 -3.91 38.55
C ILE A 19 2.13 -3.56 38.50
N SER A 20 1.38 -3.75 39.60
CA SER A 20 -0.05 -3.39 39.62
C SER A 20 -0.27 -1.89 39.43
N VAL A 21 0.54 -1.04 40.07
CA VAL A 21 0.45 0.41 39.94
C VAL A 21 0.83 0.87 38.52
N SER A 22 1.83 0.26 37.89
CA SER A 22 2.19 0.54 36.51
C SER A 22 1.07 0.15 35.52
N LEU A 23 0.42 -1.00 35.76
CA LEU A 23 -0.71 -1.45 34.93
C LEU A 23 -1.94 -0.55 35.11
N THR A 24 -2.25 -0.10 36.33
CA THR A 24 -3.33 0.86 36.52
C THR A 24 -3.03 2.21 35.86
N PHE A 25 -1.79 2.70 35.94
CA PHE A 25 -1.38 3.91 35.22
C PHE A 25 -1.54 3.79 33.71
N LEU A 26 -1.22 2.63 33.12
CA LEU A 26 -1.46 2.39 31.70
C LEU A 26 -2.96 2.45 31.38
N VAL A 27 -3.81 1.78 32.17
CA VAL A 27 -5.27 1.82 31.96
C VAL A 27 -5.84 3.25 32.08
N PHE A 28 -5.35 4.07 33.02
CA PHE A 28 -5.78 5.46 33.15
C PHE A 28 -5.18 6.41 32.09
N SER A 29 -4.01 6.08 31.55
CA SER A 29 -3.38 6.86 30.47
C SER A 29 -4.09 6.64 29.13
N PHE A 30 -4.74 5.49 28.97
CA PHE A 30 -5.69 5.23 27.89
C PHE A 30 -7.09 5.69 28.31
N HIS A 31 -7.31 7.00 28.42
CA HIS A 31 -8.67 7.52 28.35
C HIS A 31 -9.19 7.33 26.92
N PRO A 32 -10.17 6.44 26.66
CA PRO A 32 -10.87 6.48 25.40
C PRO A 32 -11.58 7.84 25.34
N LYS A 33 -11.46 8.54 24.21
CA LYS A 33 -12.30 9.71 23.96
C LYS A 33 -13.77 9.30 24.17
N PRO A 34 -14.55 10.02 24.98
CA PRO A 34 -15.98 9.74 25.08
C PRO A 34 -16.64 10.10 23.75
N ASP A 35 -17.25 9.11 23.10
CA ASP A 35 -18.21 9.33 22.02
C ASP A 35 -19.45 10.00 22.63
N HIS A 36 -19.56 11.31 22.47
CA HIS A 36 -20.84 11.99 22.63
C HIS A 36 -21.57 11.96 21.28
N PRO A 37 -22.75 11.33 21.19
CA PRO A 37 -23.66 11.55 20.08
C PRO A 37 -24.36 12.88 20.32
N GLU A 38 -23.91 13.93 19.64
CA GLU A 38 -24.66 15.17 19.53
C GLU A 38 -25.83 14.92 18.57
N PHE A 39 -26.99 14.71 19.18
CA PHE A 39 -28.28 14.62 18.51
C PHE A 39 -28.74 16.05 18.20
N ASP A 40 -28.44 16.54 17.00
CA ASP A 40 -29.05 17.75 16.45
C ASP A 40 -30.21 17.37 15.53
N ASP A 41 -31.41 17.52 16.08
CA ASP A 41 -32.69 17.53 15.38
C ASP A 41 -32.86 18.89 14.68
N HIS A 42 -32.56 18.96 13.38
CA HIS A 42 -33.22 19.95 12.51
C HIS A 42 -33.34 19.52 11.04
N SER A 43 -34.60 19.31 10.66
CA SER A 43 -35.23 19.39 9.33
C SER A 43 -34.37 19.74 8.10
N GLN A 44 -34.44 18.84 7.11
CA GLN A 44 -34.47 19.08 5.66
C GLN A 44 -33.81 20.37 5.13
N THR A 45 -32.65 20.22 4.50
CA THR A 45 -32.46 20.65 3.10
C THR A 45 -31.23 19.97 2.50
N VAL A 46 -31.38 19.46 1.28
CA VAL A 46 -30.32 18.85 0.48
C VAL A 46 -29.24 19.90 0.21
N ALA A 47 -28.11 19.81 0.92
CA ALA A 47 -26.91 20.57 0.63
C ALA A 47 -25.82 19.61 0.13
N HIS A 48 -25.51 19.71 -1.17
CA HIS A 48 -24.31 19.10 -1.73
C HIS A 48 -23.08 19.70 -1.04
N HIS A 49 -22.55 19.00 -0.04
CA HIS A 49 -21.25 19.32 0.54
C HIS A 49 -20.16 18.91 -0.45
N HIS A 50 -19.81 19.82 -1.36
CA HIS A 50 -18.48 19.81 -1.95
C HIS A 50 -17.47 20.03 -0.82
N LYS A 51 -16.83 18.95 -0.34
CA LYS A 51 -15.60 19.06 0.45
C LYS A 51 -14.64 19.94 -0.35
N LYS A 52 -14.31 21.11 0.20
CA LYS A 52 -13.32 22.03 -0.36
C LYS A 52 -12.01 21.24 -0.52
N PRO A 53 -11.37 21.22 -1.70
CA PRO A 53 -10.12 20.50 -1.88
C PRO A 53 -9.09 21.06 -0.90
N LEU A 54 -8.31 20.15 -0.31
CA LEU A 54 -7.17 20.44 0.55
C LEU A 54 -6.29 21.52 -0.13
N SER A 55 -5.87 22.54 0.62
CA SER A 55 -5.14 23.68 0.04
C SER A 55 -3.93 23.21 -0.76
N ILE A 56 -3.82 23.72 -1.99
CA ILE A 56 -2.67 23.55 -2.90
C ILE A 56 -1.34 23.82 -2.18
N ASP A 57 -1.32 24.70 -1.18
CA ASP A 57 -0.13 25.06 -0.41
C ASP A 57 0.44 23.90 0.42
N ALA A 58 -0.43 23.06 1.01
CA ALA A 58 0.00 21.89 1.77
C ALA A 58 0.52 20.80 0.82
N GLN A 59 -0.11 20.65 -0.35
CA GLN A 59 0.32 19.71 -1.39
C GLN A 59 1.67 20.11 -1.98
N LYS A 60 1.90 21.42 -2.13
CA LYS A 60 3.14 21.99 -2.63
C LYS A 60 4.30 21.74 -1.66
N SER A 61 4.10 21.93 -0.35
CA SER A 61 5.18 21.82 0.65
C SER A 61 5.85 20.44 0.72
N TRP A 62 5.09 19.34 0.72
CA TRP A 62 5.71 18.01 0.83
C TRP A 62 6.33 17.53 -0.49
N PHE A 63 5.76 17.96 -1.62
CA PHE A 63 6.29 17.65 -2.94
C PHE A 63 7.58 18.44 -3.18
N ASP A 64 7.62 19.72 -2.77
CA ASP A 64 8.83 20.53 -2.73
C ASP A 64 9.90 19.85 -1.86
N ASP A 65 9.58 19.36 -0.65
CA ASP A 65 10.50 18.56 0.18
C ASP A 65 11.03 17.29 -0.52
N LEU A 66 10.19 16.64 -1.33
CA LEU A 66 10.55 15.43 -2.08
C LEU A 66 11.46 15.76 -3.28
N ILE A 67 11.17 16.86 -3.98
CA ILE A 67 11.99 17.42 -5.05
C ILE A 67 13.33 17.88 -4.49
N GLU A 68 13.34 18.64 -3.39
CA GLU A 68 14.52 19.20 -2.74
C GLU A 68 15.53 18.12 -2.33
N ARG A 69 15.04 16.96 -1.88
CA ARG A 69 15.89 15.79 -1.58
C ARG A 69 16.51 15.13 -2.82
N LYS A 70 15.99 15.39 -4.02
CA LYS A 70 16.39 14.73 -5.27
C LYS A 70 17.28 15.62 -6.17
N ILE A 71 17.67 16.81 -5.70
CA ILE A 71 18.49 17.78 -6.45
C ILE A 71 19.97 17.33 -6.47
N PHE A 72 20.26 16.32 -7.29
CA PHE A 72 21.55 16.18 -7.97
C PHE A 72 21.31 15.58 -9.38
N SER A 73 20.87 16.46 -10.29
CA SER A 73 21.24 16.49 -11.73
C SER A 73 20.27 16.04 -12.84
N ASP A 74 18.99 15.70 -12.64
CA ASP A 74 18.06 15.46 -13.77
C ASP A 74 16.59 15.87 -13.52
N ARG A 75 15.79 15.92 -14.59
CA ARG A 75 14.32 16.12 -14.53
C ARG A 75 13.66 14.93 -13.85
N ILE A 76 12.70 15.19 -12.96
CA ILE A 76 11.97 14.14 -12.24
C ILE A 76 10.95 13.50 -13.20
N ARG A 77 11.02 12.18 -13.39
CA ARG A 77 10.02 11.45 -14.20
C ARG A 77 8.91 10.87 -13.32
N ILE A 78 7.66 11.20 -13.63
CA ILE A 78 6.47 10.79 -12.88
C ILE A 78 5.62 9.85 -13.73
N GLY A 79 5.34 8.65 -13.21
CA GLY A 79 4.41 7.70 -13.80
C GLY A 79 3.02 7.82 -13.18
N PHE A 80 1.99 8.08 -13.99
CA PHE A 80 0.59 8.12 -13.56
C PHE A 80 -0.08 6.77 -13.80
N VAL A 81 -0.66 6.18 -12.75
CA VAL A 81 -1.37 4.89 -12.82
C VAL A 81 -2.84 5.11 -12.42
N ASN A 82 -3.77 4.91 -13.35
CA ASN A 82 -5.21 5.06 -13.08
C ASN A 82 -5.61 6.46 -12.56
N VAL A 83 -4.94 7.53 -13.02
CA VAL A 83 -5.16 8.91 -12.54
C VAL A 83 -5.99 9.71 -13.55
N ASP A 84 -6.94 10.51 -13.05
CA ASP A 84 -7.76 11.41 -13.86
C ASP A 84 -6.98 12.64 -14.35
N ASP A 85 -7.34 13.17 -15.52
CA ASP A 85 -6.64 14.30 -16.15
C ASP A 85 -6.63 15.58 -15.29
N ASN A 86 -7.64 15.80 -14.46
CA ASN A 86 -7.68 16.96 -13.55
C ASN A 86 -6.53 16.95 -12.53
N VAL A 87 -6.10 15.78 -12.06
CA VAL A 87 -4.95 15.64 -11.17
C VAL A 87 -3.67 15.81 -11.95
N LYS A 88 -3.57 15.23 -13.16
CA LYS A 88 -2.40 15.37 -14.03
C LYS A 88 -2.11 16.85 -14.33
N HIS A 89 -3.15 17.64 -14.60
CA HIS A 89 -3.03 19.09 -14.83
C HIS A 89 -2.41 19.87 -13.67
N ALA A 90 -2.50 19.39 -12.42
CA ALA A 90 -1.81 20.03 -11.31
C ALA A 90 -0.28 19.98 -11.47
N TYR A 91 0.25 18.92 -12.09
CA TYR A 91 1.68 18.72 -12.33
C TYR A 91 2.19 19.43 -13.59
N ASP A 92 1.31 19.70 -14.57
CA ASP A 92 1.64 20.48 -15.78
C ASP A 92 2.19 21.88 -15.47
N HIS A 93 1.89 22.42 -14.29
CA HIS A 93 2.35 23.74 -13.85
C HIS A 93 3.83 23.74 -13.43
N MET A 94 4.45 22.58 -13.19
CA MET A 94 5.86 22.42 -12.78
C MET A 94 6.83 22.38 -13.97
N ARG A 95 6.50 23.10 -15.06
CA ARG A 95 7.15 23.00 -16.37
C ARG A 95 8.68 23.05 -16.31
N GLY A 96 9.31 22.10 -16.99
CA GLY A 96 10.76 22.03 -17.18
C GLY A 96 11.53 21.29 -16.10
N GLN A 97 10.91 21.03 -14.94
CA GLN A 97 11.48 20.25 -13.82
C GLN A 97 10.96 18.81 -13.78
N VAL A 98 9.79 18.57 -14.36
CA VAL A 98 9.08 17.30 -14.33
C VAL A 98 8.76 16.81 -15.74
N GLU A 99 8.94 15.52 -15.98
CA GLU A 99 8.42 14.78 -17.14
C GLU A 99 7.35 13.81 -16.64
N THR A 100 6.21 13.75 -17.32
CA THR A 100 5.08 12.89 -16.94
C THR A 100 4.82 11.82 -17.99
N VAL A 101 4.48 10.61 -17.53
CA VAL A 101 4.15 9.46 -18.38
C VAL A 101 2.89 8.80 -17.85
N ASP A 102 1.91 8.57 -18.72
CA ASP A 102 0.72 7.79 -18.39
C ASP A 102 1.01 6.29 -18.56
N VAL A 103 0.76 5.51 -17.51
CA VAL A 103 0.91 4.06 -17.51
C VAL A 103 -0.41 3.41 -17.93
N ASP A 104 -0.42 2.86 -19.14
CA ASP A 104 -1.58 2.23 -19.72
C ASP A 104 -1.59 0.72 -19.43
N PHE A 105 -2.69 0.23 -18.88
CA PHE A 105 -2.92 -1.19 -18.67
C PHE A 105 -4.40 -1.52 -18.89
N ARG A 106 -4.68 -2.77 -19.30
CA ARG A 106 -6.06 -3.23 -19.47
C ARG A 106 -6.66 -3.59 -18.11
N PRO A 107 -7.85 -3.10 -17.72
CA PRO A 107 -8.50 -3.54 -16.49
C PRO A 107 -8.74 -5.05 -16.45
N VAL A 108 -8.75 -5.64 -15.25
CA VAL A 108 -9.25 -7.01 -15.04
C VAL A 108 -10.67 -7.13 -15.57
N SER A 109 -11.01 -8.27 -16.20
CA SER A 109 -12.36 -8.51 -16.73
C SER A 109 -13.40 -8.38 -15.63
N GLY A 110 -14.49 -7.64 -15.90
CA GLY A 110 -15.62 -7.53 -14.98
C GLY A 110 -16.41 -8.83 -14.79
N GLU A 111 -16.10 -9.87 -15.57
CA GLU A 111 -16.66 -11.22 -15.40
C GLU A 111 -15.97 -12.00 -14.26
N LEU A 112 -14.73 -11.63 -13.93
CA LEU A 112 -13.97 -12.22 -12.83
C LEU A 112 -14.40 -11.64 -11.49
N LYS A 113 -14.38 -12.48 -10.47
CA LYS A 113 -14.73 -12.16 -9.09
C LYS A 113 -13.55 -12.34 -8.18
N TRP A 114 -13.64 -11.75 -7.00
CA TRP A 114 -12.62 -11.90 -5.97
C TRP A 114 -12.36 -13.38 -5.64
N GLU A 115 -13.42 -14.19 -5.61
CA GLU A 115 -13.37 -15.62 -5.30
C GLU A 115 -12.64 -16.45 -6.36
N ASP A 116 -12.52 -15.95 -7.60
CA ASP A 116 -11.74 -16.64 -8.65
C ASP A 116 -10.23 -16.57 -8.38
N PHE A 117 -9.78 -15.51 -7.68
CA PHE A 117 -8.39 -15.37 -7.24
C PHE A 117 -8.19 -15.91 -5.82
N PHE A 118 -9.16 -15.71 -4.93
CA PHE A 118 -9.07 -16.08 -3.52
C PHE A 118 -10.23 -17.00 -3.12
N PRO A 119 -10.25 -18.25 -3.64
CA PRO A 119 -11.29 -19.22 -3.29
C PRO A 119 -11.13 -19.69 -1.84
N GLU A 120 -12.23 -20.15 -1.24
CA GLU A 120 -12.23 -20.73 0.11
C GLU A 120 -11.50 -22.08 0.17
N TRP A 121 -11.51 -22.82 -0.94
CA TRP A 121 -10.88 -24.13 -1.05
C TRP A 121 -10.35 -24.36 -2.47
N ILE A 122 -9.22 -25.04 -2.58
CA ILE A 122 -8.64 -25.53 -3.84
C ILE A 122 -8.37 -27.02 -3.73
N ASP A 123 -8.41 -27.70 -4.87
CA ASP A 123 -8.03 -29.10 -4.95
C ASP A 123 -6.51 -29.24 -4.98
N GLU A 124 -5.92 -29.24 -3.79
CA GLU A 124 -4.47 -29.20 -3.62
C GLU A 124 -3.73 -30.36 -4.29
N ASP A 125 -4.36 -31.54 -4.31
CA ASP A 125 -3.80 -32.77 -4.87
C ASP A 125 -4.13 -32.95 -6.36
N ALA A 126 -4.84 -31.98 -6.97
CA ALA A 126 -5.36 -32.06 -8.34
C ALA A 126 -6.09 -33.39 -8.63
N ARG A 127 -6.82 -33.92 -7.65
CA ARG A 127 -7.54 -35.21 -7.76
C ARG A 127 -8.76 -35.13 -8.68
N TRP A 128 -9.35 -33.95 -8.77
CA TRP A 128 -10.56 -33.64 -9.50
C TRP A 128 -10.28 -32.63 -10.61
N HIS A 129 -9.58 -31.54 -10.29
CA HIS A 129 -9.25 -30.48 -11.23
C HIS A 129 -7.87 -29.89 -10.93
N GLU A 130 -7.13 -29.56 -11.99
CA GLU A 130 -5.89 -28.81 -11.84
C GLU A 130 -6.21 -27.38 -11.36
N PRO A 131 -5.69 -26.95 -10.20
CA PRO A 131 -5.90 -25.59 -9.73
C PRO A 131 -5.29 -24.61 -10.73
N SER A 132 -5.98 -23.51 -11.01
CA SER A 132 -5.50 -22.45 -11.90
C SER A 132 -5.96 -21.09 -11.41
N CYS A 133 -5.12 -20.08 -11.59
CA CYS A 133 -5.45 -18.70 -11.28
C CYS A 133 -5.69 -17.92 -12.58
N PRO A 134 -6.70 -17.03 -12.62
CA PRO A 134 -6.83 -16.08 -13.71
C PRO A 134 -5.60 -15.16 -13.79
N GLU A 135 -5.28 -14.70 -15.00
CA GLU A 135 -4.21 -13.72 -15.19
C GLU A 135 -4.71 -12.32 -14.86
N VAL A 136 -3.93 -11.57 -14.06
CA VAL A 136 -4.15 -10.14 -13.87
C VAL A 136 -3.40 -9.40 -14.98
N PRO A 137 -4.07 -8.64 -15.86
CA PRO A 137 -3.37 -7.94 -16.92
C PRO A 137 -2.38 -6.91 -16.35
N MET A 138 -1.15 -6.92 -16.87
CA MET A 138 -0.09 -5.99 -16.48
C MET A 138 0.33 -5.12 -17.67
N PRO A 139 0.80 -3.88 -17.42
CA PRO A 139 1.47 -3.11 -18.46
C PRO A 139 2.77 -3.78 -18.86
N ARG A 140 3.30 -3.39 -20.03
CA ARG A 140 4.68 -3.72 -20.43
C ARG A 140 5.61 -2.82 -19.63
N LEU A 141 6.18 -3.37 -18.58
CA LEU A 141 6.93 -2.61 -17.58
C LEU A 141 8.20 -1.98 -18.17
N GLU A 142 8.73 -2.56 -19.25
CA GLU A 142 9.90 -2.11 -19.99
C GLU A 142 9.66 -0.76 -20.70
N ASP A 143 8.40 -0.46 -21.03
CA ASP A 143 8.01 0.81 -21.66
C ASP A 143 8.07 1.99 -20.65
N TYR A 144 8.20 1.71 -19.35
CA TYR A 144 8.09 2.66 -18.25
C TYR A 144 9.36 2.68 -17.36
N GLY A 145 10.51 2.91 -17.98
CA GLY A 145 11.80 3.05 -17.29
C GLY A 145 12.04 4.42 -16.64
N ASP A 146 13.05 4.50 -15.79
CA ASP A 146 13.55 5.69 -15.09
C ASP A 146 12.53 6.54 -14.31
N LEU A 147 11.43 5.94 -13.85
CA LEU A 147 10.45 6.61 -13.01
C LEU A 147 11.03 6.92 -11.62
N ASP A 148 10.89 8.17 -11.21
CA ASP A 148 11.29 8.67 -9.90
C ASP A 148 10.17 8.61 -8.88
N VAL A 149 8.97 8.87 -9.38
CA VAL A 149 7.75 9.00 -8.59
C VAL A 149 6.63 8.28 -9.34
N ILE A 150 5.89 7.44 -8.65
CA ILE A 150 4.70 6.78 -9.20
C ILE A 150 3.49 7.34 -8.45
N VAL A 151 2.56 7.96 -9.17
CA VAL A 151 1.33 8.51 -8.63
C VAL A 151 0.18 7.63 -9.10
N ALA A 152 -0.58 7.08 -8.16
CA ALA A 152 -1.68 6.18 -8.47
C ALA A 152 -2.96 6.60 -7.76
N ARG A 153 -4.08 6.69 -8.49
CA ARG A 153 -5.38 6.81 -7.84
C ARG A 153 -5.92 5.41 -7.58
N VAL A 154 -6.22 5.14 -6.31
CA VAL A 154 -6.76 3.85 -5.88
C VAL A 154 -8.27 3.90 -5.99
N PRO A 155 -8.90 2.99 -6.74
CA PRO A 155 -10.35 2.90 -6.77
C PRO A 155 -10.85 2.51 -5.37
N CYS A 156 -11.82 3.26 -4.90
CA CYS A 156 -12.63 2.94 -3.73
C CYS A 156 -14.00 2.54 -4.25
N GLY A 157 -14.42 1.31 -3.97
CA GLY A 157 -15.80 0.89 -4.27
C GLY A 157 -16.83 1.88 -3.69
N ASN A 158 -18.09 1.70 -4.06
CA ASN A 158 -19.24 2.52 -3.69
C ASN A 158 -19.66 2.46 -2.21
N GLY A 159 -18.71 2.22 -1.29
CA GLY A 159 -18.90 2.42 0.14
C GLY A 159 -19.56 1.28 0.91
N THR A 160 -19.85 0.12 0.28
CA THR A 160 -20.07 -1.09 1.09
C THR A 160 -18.72 -1.65 1.51
N GLU A 161 -18.61 -2.00 2.80
CA GLU A 161 -17.37 -2.45 3.45
C GLU A 161 -16.68 -3.62 2.70
N LYS A 162 -17.48 -4.45 2.01
CA LYS A 162 -16.99 -5.58 1.19
C LYS A 162 -16.43 -5.15 -0.17
N GLN A 163 -16.99 -4.12 -0.79
CA GLN A 163 -16.60 -3.68 -2.14
C GLN A 163 -15.30 -2.88 -2.16
N GLY A 164 -14.85 -2.31 -1.03
CA GLY A 164 -13.56 -1.61 -0.98
C GLY A 164 -12.36 -2.53 -0.76
N ILE A 165 -12.52 -3.61 0.02
CA ILE A 165 -11.42 -4.52 0.39
C ILE A 165 -11.23 -5.59 -0.69
N ARG A 166 -12.33 -6.11 -1.26
CA ARG A 166 -12.32 -7.17 -2.28
C ARG A 166 -12.56 -6.60 -3.68
N ASP A 167 -11.75 -5.63 -4.06
CA ASP A 167 -11.83 -4.98 -5.37
C ASP A 167 -10.66 -5.41 -6.25
N LEU A 168 -10.98 -6.02 -7.40
CA LEU A 168 -9.96 -6.52 -8.34
C LEU A 168 -9.21 -5.40 -9.05
N LEU A 169 -9.86 -4.26 -9.32
CA LEU A 169 -9.18 -3.10 -9.90
C LEU A 169 -8.25 -2.45 -8.87
N ARG A 170 -8.67 -2.39 -7.59
CA ARG A 170 -7.80 -1.95 -6.50
C ARG A 170 -6.56 -2.86 -6.40
N LEU A 171 -6.76 -4.18 -6.42
CA LEU A 171 -5.66 -5.15 -6.42
C LEU A 171 -4.73 -4.93 -7.62
N GLN A 172 -5.29 -4.83 -8.82
CA GLN A 172 -4.53 -4.61 -10.04
C GLN A 172 -3.71 -3.32 -9.98
N VAL A 173 -4.31 -2.18 -9.59
CA VAL A 173 -3.58 -0.90 -9.46
C VAL A 173 -2.42 -1.03 -8.49
N ASN A 174 -2.62 -1.68 -7.33
CA ASN A 174 -1.54 -1.87 -6.37
C ASN A 174 -0.42 -2.78 -6.91
N LEU A 175 -0.77 -3.85 -7.65
CA LEU A 175 0.20 -4.72 -8.30
C LEU A 175 0.98 -4.00 -9.41
N VAL A 176 0.32 -3.20 -10.23
CA VAL A 176 0.98 -2.37 -11.27
C VAL A 176 1.99 -1.42 -10.64
N VAL A 177 1.58 -0.68 -9.61
CA VAL A 177 2.45 0.27 -8.91
C VAL A 177 3.63 -0.45 -8.25
N ALA A 178 3.39 -1.59 -7.61
CA ALA A 178 4.45 -2.34 -6.94
C ALA A 178 5.50 -2.86 -7.94
N ASN A 179 5.06 -3.40 -9.07
CA ASN A 179 5.96 -3.87 -10.12
C ASN A 179 6.75 -2.73 -10.74
N LEU A 180 6.11 -1.60 -11.06
CA LEU A 180 6.82 -0.42 -11.55
C LEU A 180 7.88 0.08 -10.55
N ALA A 181 7.55 0.13 -9.26
CA ALA A 181 8.48 0.58 -8.22
C ALA A 181 9.70 -0.34 -8.11
N VAL A 182 9.50 -1.65 -8.20
CA VAL A 182 10.58 -2.65 -8.16
C VAL A 182 11.50 -2.51 -9.37
N VAL A 183 10.93 -2.36 -10.57
CA VAL A 183 11.67 -2.33 -11.85
C VAL A 183 12.46 -1.04 -12.00
N ASN A 184 11.90 0.08 -11.58
CA ASN A 184 12.56 1.38 -11.64
C ASN A 184 13.53 1.61 -10.48
N GLY A 185 13.40 0.84 -9.40
CA GLY A 185 14.18 1.01 -8.18
C GLY A 185 15.34 0.04 -8.01
N LEU A 186 15.17 -1.23 -8.38
CA LEU A 186 16.24 -2.22 -8.18
C LEU A 186 17.34 -2.07 -9.21
N THR A 187 18.59 -2.12 -8.74
CA THR A 187 19.75 -2.16 -9.63
C THR A 187 20.55 -3.43 -9.40
N ASN A 188 21.19 -3.94 -10.45
CA ASN A 188 22.07 -5.11 -10.34
C ASN A 188 23.39 -4.80 -9.58
N GLY A 189 23.69 -3.51 -9.35
CA GLY A 189 24.95 -3.02 -8.80
C GLY A 189 24.97 -2.80 -7.27
N GLY A 190 23.87 -3.05 -6.58
CA GLY A 190 23.80 -3.06 -5.11
C GLY A 190 23.20 -1.80 -4.47
N ASP A 191 23.28 -0.66 -5.16
CA ASP A 191 22.66 0.60 -4.72
C ASP A 191 21.31 0.78 -5.44
N ASP A 192 20.24 0.44 -4.74
CA ASP A 192 18.87 0.57 -5.26
C ASP A 192 18.48 2.06 -5.37
N ARG A 193 17.94 2.46 -6.52
CA ARG A 193 17.41 3.81 -6.76
C ARG A 193 16.20 4.03 -5.88
N THR A 194 16.13 5.21 -5.25
CA THR A 194 14.93 5.59 -4.49
C THR A 194 13.79 5.97 -5.43
N VAL A 195 12.74 5.14 -5.43
CA VAL A 195 11.45 5.41 -6.07
C VAL A 195 10.42 5.74 -4.98
N SER A 196 9.71 6.86 -5.15
CA SER A 196 8.62 7.25 -4.25
C SER A 196 7.27 6.90 -4.86
N VAL A 197 6.32 6.49 -4.03
CA VAL A 197 4.97 6.10 -4.47
C VAL A 197 3.94 6.96 -3.76
N ILE A 198 3.01 7.54 -4.51
CA ILE A 198 1.93 8.37 -3.98
C ILE A 198 0.60 7.73 -4.36
N PHE A 199 -0.18 7.34 -3.37
CA PHE A 199 -1.55 6.89 -3.59
C PHE A 199 -2.54 8.03 -3.32
N ILE A 200 -3.54 8.15 -4.19
CA ILE A 200 -4.63 9.12 -4.09
C ILE A 200 -5.94 8.37 -3.85
N GLY A 201 -6.61 8.68 -2.75
CA GLY A 201 -7.94 8.17 -2.41
C GLY A 201 -8.06 7.76 -0.94
N SER A 202 -9.29 7.77 -0.45
CA SER A 202 -9.62 7.57 0.96
C SER A 202 -9.36 6.16 1.48
N CYS A 203 -9.40 5.15 0.61
CA CYS A 203 -9.14 3.75 0.98
C CYS A 203 -7.65 3.44 1.16
N GLY A 204 -6.76 4.29 0.62
CA GLY A 204 -5.32 4.03 0.57
C GLY A 204 -4.95 2.76 -0.21
N PRO A 205 -3.65 2.43 -0.27
CA PRO A 205 -3.18 1.21 -0.92
C PRO A 205 -3.56 -0.05 -0.13
N MET A 206 -3.32 -1.22 -0.73
CA MET A 206 -3.42 -2.50 -0.02
C MET A 206 -2.20 -2.67 0.88
N GLN A 207 -2.44 -2.77 2.20
CA GLN A 207 -1.37 -2.80 3.21
C GLN A 207 -0.53 -4.08 3.15
N GLU A 208 -1.09 -5.15 2.58
CA GLU A 208 -0.41 -6.41 2.28
C GLU A 208 0.72 -6.21 1.26
N ILE A 209 0.60 -5.23 0.37
CA ILE A 209 1.60 -4.88 -0.64
C ILE A 209 2.45 -3.69 -0.15
N PHE A 210 1.79 -2.61 0.30
CA PHE A 210 2.43 -1.38 0.77
C PHE A 210 2.29 -1.23 2.28
N ARG A 211 3.33 -1.64 3.00
CA ARG A 211 3.30 -1.77 4.45
C ARG A 211 3.34 -0.40 5.15
N CYS A 212 2.71 -0.30 6.31
CA CYS A 212 2.69 0.94 7.09
C CYS A 212 4.09 1.43 7.52
N ASP A 213 5.07 0.53 7.63
CA ASP A 213 6.47 0.89 7.96
C ASP A 213 7.14 1.72 6.86
N ASP A 214 6.66 1.60 5.61
CA ASP A 214 7.19 2.30 4.44
C ASP A 214 6.43 3.63 4.16
N LEU A 215 5.38 3.91 4.94
CA LEU A 215 4.58 5.13 4.84
C LEU A 215 5.37 6.30 5.44
N MET A 216 5.64 7.32 4.61
CA MET A 216 6.34 8.52 5.04
C MET A 216 5.39 9.58 5.59
N THR A 217 4.29 9.84 4.89
CA THR A 217 3.30 10.84 5.30
C THR A 217 1.93 10.54 4.69
N HIS A 218 0.88 11.01 5.37
CA HIS A 218 -0.49 10.93 4.91
C HIS A 218 -1.16 12.30 5.10
N LEU A 219 -1.62 12.90 4.00
CA LEU A 219 -2.19 14.24 3.97
C LEU A 219 -3.51 14.24 3.20
N GLY A 220 -4.63 14.27 3.92
CA GLY A 220 -5.97 14.24 3.33
C GLY A 220 -6.22 12.91 2.62
N GLU A 221 -6.17 12.92 1.28
CA GLU A 221 -6.39 11.74 0.43
C GLU A 221 -5.07 11.21 -0.16
N TYR A 222 -3.92 11.80 0.20
CA TYR A 222 -2.61 11.48 -0.37
C TYR A 222 -1.77 10.67 0.61
N TRP A 223 -1.29 9.52 0.17
CA TRP A 223 -0.43 8.62 0.93
C TRP A 223 0.92 8.50 0.25
N LEU A 224 1.98 9.00 0.89
CA LEU A 224 3.34 8.97 0.35
C LEU A 224 4.14 7.82 0.98
N TYR A 225 4.65 6.94 0.14
CA TYR A 225 5.47 5.79 0.50
C TYR A 225 6.88 5.90 -0.07
N LYS A 226 7.84 5.38 0.70
CA LYS A 226 9.17 5.01 0.23
C LYS A 226 9.33 3.50 0.47
N PRO A 227 8.89 2.66 -0.49
CA PRO A 227 8.91 1.22 -0.30
C PRO A 227 10.33 0.68 -0.21
N GLU A 228 10.52 -0.39 0.58
CA GLU A 228 11.73 -1.20 0.53
C GLU A 228 11.65 -2.16 -0.67
N LEU A 229 12.43 -1.86 -1.72
CA LEU A 229 12.31 -2.52 -3.02
C LEU A 229 12.59 -4.02 -2.99
N ARG A 230 13.50 -4.51 -2.15
CA ARG A 230 13.88 -5.93 -2.15
C ARG A 230 12.77 -6.81 -1.56
N ARG A 231 12.11 -6.33 -0.52
CA ARG A 231 10.94 -6.95 0.08
C ARG A 231 9.73 -6.79 -0.81
N LEU A 232 9.52 -5.62 -1.42
CA LEU A 232 8.44 -5.43 -2.38
C LEU A 232 8.58 -6.38 -3.57
N ARG A 233 9.81 -6.62 -4.05
CA ARG A 233 10.11 -7.64 -5.07
C ARG A 233 9.66 -9.03 -4.65
N GLN A 234 9.94 -9.43 -3.41
CA GLN A 234 9.50 -10.73 -2.90
C GLN A 234 7.97 -10.83 -2.93
N THR A 235 7.26 -9.76 -2.58
CA THR A 235 5.79 -9.73 -2.64
C THR A 235 5.27 -9.88 -4.07
N VAL A 236 5.79 -9.12 -5.04
CA VAL A 236 5.29 -9.18 -6.43
C VAL A 236 5.71 -10.42 -7.21
N GLN A 237 6.74 -11.14 -6.74
CA GLN A 237 7.12 -12.44 -7.28
C GLN A 237 6.21 -13.58 -6.81
N MET A 238 5.36 -13.36 -5.80
CA MET A 238 4.39 -14.35 -5.39
C MET A 238 3.23 -14.41 -6.39
N PRO A 239 2.65 -15.60 -6.65
CA PRO A 239 1.44 -15.70 -7.44
C PRO A 239 0.32 -14.87 -6.80
N VAL A 240 -0.49 -14.21 -7.64
CA VAL A 240 -1.66 -13.46 -7.19
C VAL A 240 -2.79 -14.43 -6.90
N GLY A 241 -3.29 -14.43 -5.67
CA GLY A 241 -4.41 -15.28 -5.27
C GLY A 241 -4.00 -16.51 -4.44
N SER A 242 -5.01 -17.17 -3.86
CA SER A 242 -4.91 -18.48 -3.22
C SER A 242 -5.44 -19.62 -4.10
N CYS A 243 -5.80 -19.34 -5.36
CA CYS A 243 -6.27 -20.29 -6.36
C CYS A 243 -5.21 -21.30 -6.84
N LEU A 244 -3.95 -21.12 -6.44
CA LEU A 244 -2.82 -22.00 -6.74
C LEU A 244 -1.98 -22.21 -5.48
N ILE A 245 -1.50 -23.44 -5.28
CA ILE A 245 -0.44 -23.67 -4.28
C ILE A 245 0.86 -23.13 -4.84
N ALA A 246 1.60 -22.37 -4.02
CA ALA A 246 2.96 -21.98 -4.36
C ALA A 246 3.78 -23.24 -4.74
N PRO A 247 4.42 -23.28 -5.94
CA PRO A 247 5.08 -24.48 -6.40
C PRO A 247 6.13 -24.96 -5.38
N TYR A 248 5.98 -26.21 -4.93
CA TYR A 248 6.91 -26.83 -3.99
C TYR A 248 8.28 -26.98 -4.65
N HIS A 249 9.31 -26.35 -4.06
CA HIS A 249 10.68 -26.38 -4.53
C HIS A 249 11.26 -27.81 -4.49
N LYS A 250 11.19 -28.53 -5.63
CA LYS A 250 12.01 -29.71 -5.90
C LYS A 250 12.74 -29.56 -7.23
N GLN A 251 14.00 -29.11 -7.13
CA GLN A 251 15.12 -29.30 -8.05
C GLN A 251 14.79 -29.43 -9.55
N THR A 252 14.82 -28.31 -10.25
CA THR A 252 15.67 -28.09 -11.44
C THR A 252 15.81 -26.58 -11.60
N GLY A 253 17.06 -26.08 -11.59
CA GLY A 253 17.40 -24.66 -11.54
C GLY A 253 17.02 -23.81 -12.75
N ILE A 254 15.72 -23.71 -13.08
CA ILE A 254 15.15 -22.73 -13.99
C ILE A 254 13.79 -22.32 -13.42
N PHE A 255 13.76 -21.24 -12.63
CA PHE A 255 12.52 -20.51 -12.41
C PHE A 255 12.23 -19.70 -13.68
N SER A 256 11.39 -20.25 -14.55
CA SER A 256 10.67 -19.41 -15.52
C SER A 256 9.40 -18.93 -14.82
N PHE A 257 9.46 -17.76 -14.19
CA PHE A 257 8.27 -16.94 -14.08
C PHE A 257 7.94 -16.52 -15.51
N THR A 258 7.13 -17.32 -16.20
CA THR A 258 6.71 -17.01 -17.58
C THR A 258 5.82 -15.74 -17.64
N TYR A 259 5.60 -15.06 -16.50
CA TYR A 259 4.93 -13.77 -16.42
C TYR A 259 5.72 -12.78 -15.55
N MET A 260 6.98 -12.55 -15.91
CA MET A 260 7.72 -11.28 -15.74
C MET A 260 9.16 -11.55 -16.20
N ASN A 261 9.32 -11.80 -17.49
CA ASN A 261 10.65 -11.77 -18.11
C ASN A 261 11.12 -10.32 -18.16
N PHE A 262 11.82 -9.88 -17.12
CA PHE A 262 12.80 -8.82 -17.27
C PHE A 262 14.03 -9.41 -17.95
N ILE A 263 14.17 -9.11 -19.24
CA ILE A 263 15.45 -9.16 -19.96
C ILE A 263 15.88 -7.72 -20.17
#